data_AF-A0A3B8ZEI1-F1
#
_entry.id   AF-A0A3B8ZEI1-F1
#
_cell.length_a   1.000
_cell.length_b   1.000
_cell.length_c   1.000
_cell.angle_alpha   90.00
_cell.angle_beta   90.00
_cell.angle_gamma   90.00
#
_symmetry.space_group_name_H-M   'P 1'
#
loop_
_entity.id
_entity.type
_entity.pdbx_description
1 polymer ?
#
loop_
_entity_poly.entity_id
_entity_poly.type
_entity_poly.pdbx_seq_one_letter_code
_entity_poly.pdbx_strand_id
1 'polypeptide(L)' 'IDMYAYRRWGHNEGDEPRYTQPLMYQTIDQRKSVRESYLAKQLKFGDFTRQE' A
#
# COMPACT_ATOMS: atom_id res chain seq x y z
N ILE A 1 1.41 -14.60 15.18
CA ILE A 1 1.02 -13.20 14.90
C ILE A 1 0.22 -13.24 13.63
N ASP A 2 -1.05 -12.84 13.70
CA ASP A 2 -1.89 -12.68 12.50
C ASP A 2 -1.65 -11.26 11.95
N MET A 3 -1.18 -11.17 10.70
CA MET A 3 -0.80 -9.89 10.08
C MET A 3 -1.71 -9.60 8.90
N TYR A 4 -2.57 -8.61 9.09
CA TYR A 4 -3.46 -8.10 8.05
C TYR A 4 -2.68 -7.23 7.06
N ALA A 5 -2.74 -7.59 5.79
CA ALA A 5 -2.08 -6.90 4.69
C ALA A 5 -3.00 -6.85 3.45
N TYR A 6 -2.51 -6.27 2.36
CA TYR A 6 -3.19 -6.28 1.05
C TYR A 6 -2.21 -6.67 -0.05
N ARG A 7 -2.74 -7.25 -1.14
CA ARG A 7 -1.96 -7.57 -2.33
C ARG A 7 -2.09 -6.44 -3.34
N ARG A 8 -0.96 -5.83 -3.73
CA ARG A 8 -0.97 -4.66 -4.64
C ARG A 8 -1.32 -5.04 -6.07
N TRP A 9 -0.88 -6.21 -6.52
CA TRP A 9 -1.07 -6.73 -7.87
C TRP A 9 -2.01 -7.94 -7.88
N GLY A 10 -2.24 -8.53 -9.06
CA GLY A 10 -3.00 -9.77 -9.21
C GLY A 10 -2.36 -10.96 -8.49
N HIS A 11 -2.86 -12.17 -8.75
CA HIS A 11 -2.22 -13.36 -8.19
C HIS A 11 -0.75 -13.48 -8.61
N ASN A 12 -0.47 -13.05 -9.84
CA ASN A 12 0.85 -12.75 -10.38
C ASN A 12 0.83 -11.35 -11.02
N GLU A 13 1.97 -10.88 -11.50
CA GLU A 13 2.14 -9.52 -12.04
C GLU A 13 1.43 -9.29 -13.39
N GLY A 14 1.12 -10.36 -14.13
CA GLY A 14 0.38 -10.28 -15.40
C GLY A 14 -1.14 -10.46 -15.25
N ASP A 15 -1.59 -10.80 -14.05
CA ASP A 15 -3.01 -11.03 -13.74
C ASP A 15 -3.72 -9.72 -13.41
N GLU A 16 -4.94 -9.57 -13.93
CA GLU A 16 -5.77 -8.37 -13.72
C GLU A 16 -6.88 -8.68 -12.70
N PRO A 17 -6.67 -8.32 -11.42
CA PRO A 17 -7.58 -8.70 -10.35
C PRO A 17 -8.87 -7.86 -10.32
N ARG A 18 -8.93 -6.73 -11.05
CA ARG A 18 -10.13 -5.87 -11.09
C ARG A 18 -11.32 -6.55 -11.73
N TYR A 19 -11.11 -7.60 -12.54
CA TYR A 19 -12.21 -8.38 -13.12
C TYR A 19 -13.07 -9.09 -12.07
N THR A 20 -12.47 -9.50 -10.95
CA THR A 20 -13.15 -10.30 -9.93
C THR A 20 -13.19 -9.62 -8.56
N GLN A 21 -12.31 -8.67 -8.27
CA GLN A 21 -12.31 -7.86 -7.03
C GLN A 21 -12.24 -6.33 -7.29
N PRO A 22 -13.16 -5.75 -8.06
CA PRO A 22 -13.07 -4.34 -8.49
C PRO A 22 -13.05 -3.33 -7.33
N LEU A 23 -13.96 -3.46 -6.35
CA LEU A 23 -14.08 -2.51 -5.24
C LEU A 23 -12.87 -2.54 -4.30
N MET A 24 -12.32 -3.74 -4.06
CA MET A 24 -11.13 -3.92 -3.24
C MET A 24 -9.93 -3.23 -3.90
N TYR A 25 -9.71 -3.50 -5.18
CA TYR A 25 -8.57 -2.91 -5.90
C TYR A 25 -8.74 -1.42 -6.13
N GLN A 26 -9.96 -0.91 -6.33
CA GLN A 26 -10.22 0.54 -6.34
C GLN A 26 -9.81 1.19 -5.01
N THR A 27 -10.11 0.55 -3.88
CA THR A 27 -9.72 1.05 -2.56
C THR A 27 -8.20 0.98 -2.34
N ILE A 28 -7.55 -0.08 -2.82
CA ILE A 28 -6.09 -0.24 -2.74
C ILE A 28 -5.39 0.79 -3.61
N ASP A 29 -5.89 1.07 -4.82
CA ASP A 29 -5.30 2.01 -5.78
C ASP A 29 -5.28 3.44 -5.26
N GLN A 30 -6.28 3.84 -4.48
CA GLN A 30 -6.37 5.17 -3.87
C GLN A 30 -5.47 5.36 -2.64
N ARG A 31 -4.89 4.28 -2.10
CA ARG A 31 -4.01 4.33 -0.92
C ARG A 31 -2.56 4.57 -1.32
N LYS A 32 -1.85 5.39 -0.53
CA LYS A 32 -0.39 5.45 -0.55
C LYS A 32 0.19 4.09 -0.16
N SER A 33 1.39 3.78 -0.64
CA SER A 33 2.07 2.56 -0.20
C SER A 33 2.29 2.56 1.31
N VAL A 34 2.42 1.37 1.91
CA VAL A 34 2.72 1.23 3.35
C VAL A 34 4.02 1.97 3.70
N ARG A 35 5.04 1.88 2.84
CA ARG A 35 6.32 2.59 3.01
C ARG A 35 6.12 4.10 3.06
N GLU A 36 5.44 4.68 2.07
CA GLU A 36 5.21 6.13 2.01
C GLU A 36 4.36 6.62 3.18
N SER A 37 3.36 5.84 3.58
CA SER A 37 2.50 6.17 4.72
C SER A 37 3.28 6.17 6.03
N TYR A 38 4.17 5.20 6.20
CA TYR A 38 5.05 5.12 7.36
C TYR A 38 6.07 6.26 7.37
N LEU A 39 6.74 6.53 6.25
CA LEU A 39 7.69 7.64 6.13
C LEU A 39 7.00 8.99 6.41
N ALA A 40 5.82 9.23 5.82
CA ALA A 40 5.06 10.45 6.07
C ALA A 40 4.68 10.61 7.55
N LYS A 41 4.39 9.49 8.24
CA LYS A 41 4.16 9.48 9.68
C LYS A 41 5.43 9.88 10.43
N GLN A 42 6.58 9.28 10.12
CA GLN A 42 7.85 9.57 10.79
C GLN A 42 8.32 11.02 10.58
N LEU A 43 8.23 11.53 9.34
CA LEU A 43 8.52 12.93 9.03
C LEU A 43 7.63 13.90 9.82
N LYS A 44 6.37 13.52 10.09
CA LYS A 44 5.47 14.34 10.91
C LYS A 44 5.85 14.33 12.40
N PHE A 45 6.39 13.23 12.90
CA PHE A 45 6.84 13.14 14.30
C PHE A 45 8.22 13.78 14.52
N GLY A 46 8.95 14.10 13.44
CA GLY A 46 10.24 14.79 13.50
C GLY A 46 11.43 13.86 13.70
N ASP A 47 11.20 12.54 13.70
CA ASP A 47 12.23 11.53 13.97
C ASP A 47 13.15 11.25 12.76
N PHE A 48 12.81 11.76 11.57
CA PHE A 48 13.55 11.50 10.32
C PHE A 48 13.55 12.70 9.36
N THR A 49 14.55 12.76 8.48
CA THR A 49 14.59 13.69 7.34
C THR A 49 14.63 12.95 6.02
N ARG A 50 14.08 13.53 4.95
CA ARG A 50 13.79 12.85 3.67
C ARG A 50 15.04 12.47 2.85
N GLN A 51 16.23 12.83 3.32
CA GLN A 51 17.52 12.55 2.66
C GLN A 51 18.19 11.26 3.19
N GLU A 52 17.66 10.68 4.27
CA GLU A 52 18.00 9.33 4.75
C GLU A 52 17.00 8.28 4.22
#